data_AF-A0A2T0TQV1-F1
#
_entry.id   AF-A0A2T0TQV1-F1
#
_cell.length_a   1.000
_cell.length_b   1.000
_cell.length_c   1.000
_cell.angle_alpha   90.00
_cell.angle_beta   90.00
_cell.angle_gamma   90.00
#
_symmetry.space_group_name_H-M   'P 1'
#
loop_
_entity.id
_entity.type
_entity.pdbx_description
1 polymer ?
#
loop_
_entity_poly.entity_id
_entity_poly.type
_entity_poly.pdbx_seq_one_letter_code
_entity_poly.pdbx_strand_id
1 'polypeptide(L)'
;MIAMKKSLLCTLIFCTAYTLKAQETLQSVTDRGATTSKEIMSDAGFFFRDRWAKDKGWALYAEGGMGYLWTTGFGRLMSFNYSTGYLGLGTSNPGELMHIRSASPQIQLEKAGLLNWFIGNRSGNDFSIGTDANGHYHALRIDANGTVSVSGKIRAQEIKVEGAGNWPDYVFEPSYRPTALSDIESYITTNKHLPDIPSAKEVEASGVNLGEMNVMLLKKIEELTLHLIQKEKELNKEKVINELQSERLDSMQQQIDKIAGK
;
A
#
# COMPACT_ATOMS: atom_id res chain seq x y z
N MET A 1 36.81 -30.32 83.86
CA MET A 1 35.41 -29.94 83.54
C MET A 1 35.23 -28.46 83.15
N ILE A 2 36.07 -27.52 83.62
CA ILE A 2 35.95 -26.07 83.32
C ILE A 2 36.45 -25.70 81.91
N ALA A 3 37.48 -26.38 81.38
CA ALA A 3 38.04 -26.10 80.06
C ALA A 3 37.09 -26.45 78.89
N MET A 4 36.30 -27.52 79.02
CA MET A 4 35.32 -27.93 78.00
C MET A 4 34.14 -26.94 77.86
N LYS A 5 33.72 -26.31 78.97
CA LYS A 5 32.64 -25.31 78.96
C LYS A 5 33.05 -24.01 78.26
N LYS A 6 34.33 -23.61 78.34
CA LYS A 6 34.83 -22.41 77.63
C LYS A 6 34.95 -22.62 76.12
N SER A 7 35.34 -23.83 75.69
CA SER A 7 35.40 -24.19 74.27
C SER A 7 34.01 -24.16 73.62
N LEU A 8 33.01 -24.79 74.24
CA LEU A 8 31.63 -24.77 73.74
C LEU A 8 31.04 -23.36 73.66
N LEU A 9 31.35 -22.49 74.63
CA LEU A 9 30.87 -21.11 74.65
C LEU A 9 31.49 -20.28 73.51
N CYS A 10 32.79 -20.46 73.24
CA CYS A 10 33.46 -19.80 72.11
C CYS A 10 32.91 -20.25 70.76
N THR A 11 32.62 -21.55 70.59
CA THR A 11 32.06 -22.07 69.32
C THR A 11 30.61 -21.61 69.10
N LEU A 12 29.81 -21.50 70.17
CA LEU A 12 28.46 -20.92 70.08
C LEU A 12 28.49 -19.45 69.68
N ILE A 13 29.39 -18.66 70.27
CA ILE A 13 29.54 -17.23 69.96
C ILE A 13 30.00 -17.02 68.51
N PHE A 14 30.92 -17.85 68.01
CA PHE A 14 31.35 -17.81 66.61
C PHE A 14 30.24 -18.22 65.63
N CYS A 15 29.43 -19.21 65.99
CA CYS A 15 28.30 -19.64 65.17
C CYS A 15 27.20 -18.56 65.10
N THR A 16 26.93 -17.87 66.22
CA THR A 16 26.00 -16.73 66.24
C THR A 16 26.53 -15.51 65.49
N ALA A 17 27.83 -15.27 65.45
CA ALA A 17 28.42 -14.15 64.72
C ALA A 17 28.39 -14.37 63.19
N TYR A 18 28.54 -15.60 62.72
CA TYR A 18 28.41 -15.93 61.29
C TYR A 18 26.95 -15.92 60.83
N THR A 19 26.00 -16.36 61.65
CA THR A 19 24.57 -16.22 61.34
C THR A 19 24.13 -14.75 61.34
N LEU A 20 24.64 -13.91 62.24
CA LEU A 20 24.40 -12.46 62.20
C LEU A 20 24.98 -11.79 60.94
N LYS A 21 26.21 -12.14 60.52
CA LYS A 21 26.80 -11.60 59.28
C LYS A 21 26.08 -12.06 58.01
N ALA A 22 25.59 -13.31 57.98
CA ALA A 22 24.75 -13.80 56.87
C ALA A 22 23.36 -13.13 56.85
N GLN A 23 22.83 -12.77 58.03
CA GLN A 23 21.57 -12.03 58.15
C GLN A 23 21.72 -10.56 57.73
N GLU A 24 22.86 -9.92 58.00
CA GLU A 24 23.15 -8.54 57.56
C GLU A 24 23.37 -8.41 56.03
N THR A 25 23.75 -9.48 55.33
CA THR A 25 23.80 -9.50 53.86
C THR A 25 22.42 -9.58 53.19
N LEU A 26 21.37 -9.98 53.92
CA LEU A 26 19.99 -9.94 53.41
C LEU A 26 19.30 -8.62 53.73
N GLN A 27 19.66 -7.96 54.83
CA GLN A 27 19.04 -6.70 55.28
C GLN A 27 19.64 -5.45 54.60
N SER A 28 20.91 -5.49 54.20
CA SER A 28 21.56 -4.37 53.48
C SER A 28 21.18 -4.27 51.99
N VAL A 29 20.51 -5.29 51.44
CA VAL A 29 19.86 -5.18 50.11
C VAL A 29 18.53 -4.41 50.22
N THR A 30 17.94 -4.35 51.42
CA THR A 30 16.68 -3.64 51.69
C THR A 30 16.89 -2.15 51.98
N ASP A 31 18.04 -1.74 52.55
CA ASP A 31 18.28 -0.33 52.91
C ASP A 31 19.06 0.48 51.85
N ARG A 32 19.69 -0.16 50.85
CA ARG A 32 20.19 0.54 49.64
C ARG A 32 19.22 0.51 48.47
N GLY A 33 18.15 -0.28 48.57
CA GLY A 33 17.03 -0.28 47.64
C GLY A 33 15.76 0.00 48.42
N ALA A 34 15.42 1.28 48.59
CA ALA A 34 14.18 1.73 49.19
C ALA A 34 12.97 0.92 48.68
N THR A 35 12.60 -0.11 49.43
CA THR A 35 11.48 -1.01 49.18
C THR A 35 10.39 -0.66 50.16
N THR A 36 9.68 0.44 49.89
CA THR A 36 8.31 0.58 50.37
C THR A 36 7.37 -0.15 49.41
N SER A 37 7.22 -1.46 49.61
CA SER A 37 5.93 -2.14 49.44
C SER A 37 6.04 -3.57 49.97
N LYS A 38 5.44 -3.75 51.15
CA LYS A 38 5.09 -5.04 51.75
C LYS A 38 3.93 -5.67 50.98
N GLU A 39 4.11 -5.90 49.68
CA GLU A 39 3.19 -6.62 48.78
C GLU A 39 4.04 -7.17 47.61
N ILE A 40 4.84 -8.21 47.89
CA ILE A 40 5.56 -8.92 46.81
C ILE A 40 4.86 -10.25 46.48
N MET A 41 3.95 -10.77 47.32
CA MET A 41 3.27 -12.03 47.02
C MET A 41 1.85 -12.06 47.60
N SER A 42 0.90 -11.55 46.83
CA SER A 42 -0.45 -12.11 46.78
C SER A 42 -0.99 -11.84 45.39
N ASP A 43 -0.82 -12.85 44.52
CA ASP A 43 -1.49 -13.00 43.24
C ASP A 43 -0.99 -12.13 42.06
N ALA A 44 0.22 -12.50 41.61
CA ALA A 44 0.59 -12.65 40.19
C ALA A 44 1.24 -11.48 39.40
N GLY A 45 2.06 -10.60 40.00
CA GLY A 45 2.86 -9.65 39.21
C GLY A 45 4.07 -8.97 39.87
N PHE A 46 4.98 -8.45 39.05
CA PHE A 46 6.08 -7.55 39.42
C PHE A 46 5.67 -6.10 39.19
N PHE A 47 5.81 -5.25 40.20
CA PHE A 47 5.45 -3.83 40.16
C PHE A 47 6.67 -2.95 40.41
N PHE A 48 6.89 -1.97 39.54
CA PHE A 48 7.97 -0.99 39.64
C PHE A 48 7.36 0.42 39.63
N ARG A 49 7.65 1.22 40.66
CA ARG A 49 7.20 2.63 40.74
C ARG A 49 8.37 3.58 40.53
N ASP A 50 8.08 4.71 39.90
CA ASP A 50 9.04 5.81 39.76
C ASP A 50 9.30 6.43 41.14
N ARG A 51 10.58 6.63 41.47
CA ARG A 51 11.03 7.15 42.77
C ARG A 51 10.60 8.61 43.00
N TRP A 52 10.48 9.40 41.93
CA TRP A 52 10.24 10.85 41.98
C TRP A 52 8.83 11.24 41.52
N ALA A 53 8.15 10.38 40.77
CA ALA A 53 6.77 10.55 40.37
C ALA A 53 5.92 9.39 40.89
N LYS A 54 5.34 9.54 42.09
CA LYS A 54 4.60 8.46 42.77
C LYS A 54 3.45 7.86 41.94
N ASP A 55 2.92 8.61 40.98
CA ASP A 55 1.84 8.19 40.08
C ASP A 55 2.34 7.61 38.75
N LYS A 56 3.66 7.43 38.59
CA LYS A 56 4.32 6.83 37.43
C LYS A 56 4.98 5.51 37.83
N GLY A 57 4.87 4.50 36.99
CA GLY A 57 5.30 3.14 37.30
C GLY A 57 4.82 2.16 36.22
N TRP A 58 5.35 0.95 36.24
CA TRP A 58 4.94 -0.12 35.35
C TRP A 58 4.85 -1.46 36.09
N ALA A 59 4.04 -2.36 35.54
CA ALA A 59 3.85 -3.69 36.11
C ALA A 59 3.87 -4.77 35.03
N LEU A 60 4.44 -5.92 35.35
CA LEU A 60 4.31 -7.16 34.58
C LEU A 60 3.50 -8.15 35.42
N TYR A 61 2.31 -8.50 35.00
CA TYR A 61 1.43 -9.37 35.79
C TYR A 61 0.59 -10.29 34.91
N ALA A 62 0.11 -11.41 35.48
CA ALA A 62 -0.77 -12.35 34.81
C ALA A 62 -2.07 -12.55 35.58
N GLU A 63 -3.19 -12.59 34.87
CA GLU A 63 -4.51 -12.77 35.47
C GLU A 63 -5.41 -13.51 34.47
N GLY A 64 -6.11 -14.56 34.92
CA GLY A 64 -7.13 -15.22 34.10
C GLY A 64 -6.64 -15.80 32.75
N GLY A 65 -5.38 -16.25 32.67
CA GLY A 65 -4.81 -16.76 31.41
C GLY A 65 -4.34 -15.67 30.44
N MET A 66 -4.14 -14.46 30.94
CA MET A 66 -3.57 -13.32 30.21
C MET A 66 -2.34 -12.78 30.92
N GLY A 67 -1.30 -12.39 30.18
CA GLY A 67 -0.16 -11.62 30.69
C GLY A 67 -0.25 -10.15 30.25
N TYR A 68 0.23 -9.21 31.07
CA TYR A 68 0.11 -7.77 30.81
C TYR A 68 1.39 -7.01 31.13
N LEU A 69 1.76 -6.05 30.27
CA LEU A 69 2.62 -4.92 30.62
C LEU A 69 1.75 -3.68 30.79
N TRP A 70 1.82 -3.07 31.96
CA TRP A 70 0.96 -1.94 32.35
C TRP A 70 1.80 -0.73 32.76
N THR A 71 1.27 0.48 32.56
CA THR A 71 1.85 1.70 33.13
C THR A 71 0.79 2.50 33.89
N THR A 72 1.17 3.08 35.02
CA THR A 72 0.30 4.00 35.75
C THR A 72 0.09 5.26 34.89
N GLY A 73 -1.16 5.60 34.61
CA GLY A 73 -1.56 6.78 33.83
C GLY A 73 -1.93 6.55 32.36
N PHE A 74 -1.53 5.43 31.72
CA PHE A 74 -1.80 5.17 30.29
C PHE A 74 -2.49 3.83 29.96
N GLY A 75 -2.97 3.10 30.97
CA GLY A 75 -3.68 1.83 30.77
C GLY A 75 -2.76 0.67 30.36
N ARG A 76 -3.34 -0.40 29.83
CA ARG A 76 -2.61 -1.62 29.40
C ARG A 76 -1.82 -1.32 28.11
N LEU A 77 -0.49 -1.44 28.18
CA LEU A 77 0.40 -1.22 27.02
C LEU A 77 0.47 -2.44 26.12
N MET A 78 0.64 -3.62 26.72
CA MET A 78 0.77 -4.89 26.01
C MET A 78 -0.01 -5.98 26.74
N SER A 79 -0.67 -6.86 25.99
CA SER A 79 -1.35 -8.04 26.51
C SER A 79 -0.98 -9.29 25.73
N PHE A 80 -0.81 -10.41 26.42
CA PHE A 80 -0.58 -11.72 25.85
C PHE A 80 -1.70 -12.66 26.27
N ASN A 81 -2.36 -13.31 25.31
CA ASN A 81 -3.36 -14.34 25.61
C ASN A 81 -2.73 -15.72 25.43
N TYR A 82 -2.61 -16.50 26.50
CA TYR A 82 -1.98 -17.82 26.45
C TYR A 82 -2.86 -18.87 25.75
N SER A 83 -4.18 -18.71 25.77
CA SER A 83 -5.11 -19.66 25.15
C SER A 83 -5.22 -19.48 23.64
N THR A 84 -5.14 -18.24 23.14
CA THR A 84 -5.28 -17.94 21.71
C THR A 84 -3.95 -17.61 21.03
N GLY A 85 -2.88 -17.34 21.80
CA GLY A 85 -1.60 -16.88 21.28
C GLY A 85 -1.58 -15.41 20.86
N TYR A 86 -2.63 -14.64 21.17
CA TYR A 86 -2.80 -13.28 20.67
C TYR A 86 -1.96 -12.27 21.44
N LEU A 87 -1.31 -11.36 20.70
CA LEU A 87 -0.58 -10.20 21.21
C LEU A 87 -1.37 -8.92 20.94
N GLY A 88 -1.73 -8.21 22.00
CA GLY A 88 -2.35 -6.89 21.93
C GLY A 88 -1.38 -5.78 22.31
N LEU A 89 -1.30 -4.72 21.51
CA LEU A 89 -0.62 -3.45 21.86
C LEU A 89 -1.68 -2.35 21.98
N GLY A 90 -1.80 -1.72 23.14
CA GLY A 90 -2.84 -0.71 23.41
C GLY A 90 -4.27 -1.26 23.53
N THR A 91 -4.43 -2.58 23.53
CA THR A 91 -5.70 -3.29 23.75
C THR A 91 -5.46 -4.49 24.67
N SER A 92 -6.49 -4.87 25.43
CA SER A 92 -6.49 -6.08 26.26
C SER A 92 -7.41 -7.17 25.75
N ASN A 93 -8.10 -6.91 24.64
CA ASN A 93 -8.93 -7.87 23.94
C ASN A 93 -8.49 -7.89 22.47
N PRO A 94 -7.29 -8.44 22.18
CA PRO A 94 -6.84 -8.60 20.80
C PRO A 94 -7.84 -9.50 20.06
N GLY A 95 -8.22 -9.11 18.84
CA GLY A 95 -9.16 -9.88 18.01
C GLY A 95 -8.46 -10.84 17.05
N GLU A 96 -7.14 -10.70 16.91
CA GLU A 96 -6.29 -11.43 15.98
C GLU A 96 -4.93 -11.69 16.64
N LEU A 97 -4.09 -12.52 16.01
CA LEU A 97 -2.75 -12.88 16.50
C LEU A 97 -1.91 -11.67 16.91
N MET A 98 -2.00 -10.56 16.17
CA MET A 98 -1.37 -9.29 16.53
C MET A 98 -2.38 -8.16 16.32
N HIS A 99 -2.74 -7.45 17.39
CA HIS A 99 -3.66 -6.32 17.36
C HIS A 99 -2.99 -5.08 17.94
N ILE A 100 -2.73 -4.07 17.11
CA ILE A 100 -2.25 -2.75 17.53
C ILE A 100 -3.42 -1.77 17.54
N ARG A 101 -3.79 -1.28 18.73
CA ARG A 101 -4.86 -0.28 18.90
C ARG A 101 -4.26 1.05 19.35
N SER A 102 -4.32 2.04 18.46
CA SER A 102 -3.86 3.41 18.67
C SER A 102 -4.67 4.36 17.78
N ALA A 103 -4.55 5.67 17.99
CA ALA A 103 -5.09 6.67 17.06
C ALA A 103 -4.40 6.65 15.68
N SER A 104 -3.20 6.08 15.61
CA SER A 104 -2.44 5.87 14.36
C SER A 104 -1.62 4.59 14.48
N PRO A 105 -2.24 3.40 14.36
CA PRO A 105 -1.55 2.14 14.58
C PRO A 105 -0.56 1.88 13.45
N GLN A 106 0.72 1.82 13.78
CA GLN A 106 1.81 1.62 12.83
C GLN A 106 2.91 0.74 13.42
N ILE A 107 3.64 0.05 12.54
CA ILE A 107 4.90 -0.62 12.83
C ILE A 107 5.98 0.15 12.09
N GLN A 108 6.96 0.68 12.81
CA GLN A 108 8.08 1.41 12.24
C GLN A 108 9.28 0.48 12.06
N LEU A 109 9.93 0.59 10.91
CA LEU A 109 11.15 -0.13 10.53
C LEU A 109 12.24 0.92 10.28
N GLU A 110 13.19 1.01 11.20
CA GLU A 110 14.31 1.94 11.13
C GLU A 110 15.57 1.22 10.63
N LYS A 111 16.33 1.89 9.76
CA LYS A 111 17.69 1.49 9.40
C LYS A 111 18.61 2.68 9.60
N ALA A 112 19.58 2.54 10.50
CA ALA A 112 20.49 3.62 10.88
C ALA A 112 21.10 4.33 9.65
N GLY A 113 20.94 5.66 9.60
CA GLY A 113 21.45 6.50 8.51
C GLY A 113 20.58 6.53 7.25
N LEU A 114 19.41 5.89 7.23
CA LEU A 114 18.45 5.91 6.13
C LEU A 114 17.07 6.38 6.60
N LEU A 115 16.15 6.54 5.65
CA LEU A 115 14.75 6.85 5.92
C LEU A 115 14.07 5.72 6.67
N ASN A 116 13.19 6.06 7.62
CA ASN A 116 12.41 5.06 8.30
C ASN A 116 11.22 4.67 7.43
N TRP A 117 10.86 3.40 7.51
CA TRP A 117 9.69 2.84 6.89
C TRP A 117 8.60 2.61 7.92
N PHE A 118 7.35 2.62 7.49
CA PHE A 118 6.24 2.19 8.30
C PHE A 118 5.26 1.35 7.50
N ILE A 119 4.52 0.50 8.22
CA ILE A 119 3.32 -0.20 7.75
C ILE A 119 2.20 0.05 8.76
N GLY A 120 1.04 0.46 8.28
CA GLY A 120 -0.13 0.64 9.13
C GLY A 120 -1.07 1.74 8.66
N ASN A 121 -1.86 2.24 9.60
CA ASN A 121 -2.87 3.26 9.39
C ASN A 121 -2.41 4.56 10.05
N ARG A 122 -1.84 5.47 9.24
CA ARG A 122 -1.26 6.73 9.73
C ARG A 122 -2.12 7.96 9.42
N SER A 123 -2.93 7.91 8.37
CA SER A 123 -3.76 9.03 7.92
C SER A 123 -5.13 8.54 7.49
N GLY A 124 -6.17 8.93 8.24
CA GLY A 124 -7.55 8.52 7.96
C GLY A 124 -7.78 7.03 8.21
N ASN A 125 -8.61 6.39 7.39
CA ASN A 125 -9.00 4.98 7.54
C ASN A 125 -8.24 4.03 6.59
N ASP A 126 -7.09 4.47 6.09
CA ASP A 126 -6.42 3.80 4.98
C ASP A 126 -5.24 2.95 5.45
N PHE A 127 -5.04 1.81 4.80
CA PHE A 127 -3.84 1.02 4.97
C PHE A 127 -2.71 1.64 4.15
N SER A 128 -1.51 1.75 4.71
CA SER A 128 -0.40 2.39 4.02
C SER A 128 0.97 1.81 4.36
N ILE A 129 1.84 1.83 3.35
CA ILE A 129 3.27 1.52 3.45
C ILE A 129 4.02 2.74 2.92
N GLY A 130 4.96 3.30 3.68
CA GLY A 130 5.64 4.53 3.28
C GLY A 130 6.86 4.87 4.12
N THR A 131 7.43 6.05 3.84
CA THR A 131 8.59 6.60 4.55
C THR A 131 8.27 7.94 5.23
N ASP A 132 9.07 8.31 6.22
CA ASP A 132 8.89 9.53 7.03
C ASP A 132 9.71 10.75 6.55
N ALA A 133 10.34 10.69 5.38
CA ALA A 133 11.15 11.78 4.84
C ALA A 133 10.32 13.05 4.57
N ASN A 134 10.49 14.11 5.38
CA ASN A 134 10.13 15.51 5.11
C ASN A 134 8.73 15.84 4.52
N GLY A 135 7.76 14.93 4.59
CA GLY A 135 6.44 15.14 3.99
C GLY A 135 5.67 13.87 3.62
N HIS A 136 5.75 12.82 4.44
CA HIS A 136 4.91 11.60 4.38
C HIS A 136 4.71 11.03 2.96
N TYR A 137 5.74 10.36 2.43
CA TYR A 137 5.59 9.63 1.17
C TYR A 137 4.94 8.26 1.42
N HIS A 138 3.65 8.15 1.13
CA HIS A 138 2.97 6.86 1.03
C HIS A 138 3.41 6.18 -0.29
N ALA A 139 4.29 5.19 -0.20
CA ALA A 139 4.69 4.41 -1.37
C ALA A 139 3.50 3.61 -1.92
N LEU A 140 2.69 3.05 -1.03
CA LEU A 140 1.44 2.35 -1.33
C LEU A 140 0.38 2.73 -0.29
N ARG A 141 -0.83 3.05 -0.75
CA ARG A 141 -1.99 3.36 0.08
C ARG A 141 -3.22 2.64 -0.48
N ILE A 142 -3.99 2.01 0.40
CA ILE A 142 -5.26 1.35 0.09
C ILE A 142 -6.33 2.04 0.94
N ASP A 143 -7.29 2.69 0.28
CA ASP A 143 -8.39 3.36 0.97
C ASP A 143 -9.52 2.39 1.35
N ALA A 144 -10.50 2.90 2.10
CA ALA A 144 -11.67 2.11 2.52
C ALA A 144 -12.54 1.59 1.37
N ASN A 145 -12.44 2.17 0.17
CA ASN A 145 -13.15 1.73 -1.03
C ASN A 145 -12.34 0.69 -1.82
N GLY A 146 -11.12 0.35 -1.39
CA GLY A 146 -10.23 -0.57 -2.08
C GLY A 146 -9.38 0.09 -3.17
N THR A 147 -9.39 1.42 -3.29
CA THR A 147 -8.55 2.14 -4.26
C THR A 147 -7.09 2.03 -3.85
N VAL A 148 -6.25 1.56 -4.77
CA VAL A 148 -4.80 1.48 -4.56
C VAL A 148 -4.12 2.69 -5.18
N SER A 149 -3.50 3.51 -4.34
CA SER A 149 -2.67 4.65 -4.76
C SER A 149 -1.19 4.30 -4.59
N VAL A 150 -0.40 4.50 -5.64
CA VAL A 150 1.06 4.26 -5.64
C VAL A 150 1.78 5.56 -5.97
N SER A 151 2.65 6.01 -5.08
CA SER A 151 3.50 7.17 -5.33
C SER A 151 4.74 6.75 -6.12
N GLY A 152 4.58 6.59 -7.43
CA GLY A 152 5.69 6.22 -8.32
C GLY A 152 5.25 5.41 -9.53
N LYS A 153 6.16 4.56 -10.02
CA LYS A 153 5.92 3.68 -11.18
C LYS A 153 5.55 2.28 -10.71
N ILE A 154 4.53 1.70 -11.32
CA ILE A 154 4.21 0.28 -11.21
C ILE A 154 4.95 -0.45 -12.34
N ARG A 155 5.69 -1.51 -12.02
CA ARG A 155 6.24 -2.44 -13.00
C ARG A 155 5.50 -3.77 -12.87
N ALA A 156 4.88 -4.21 -13.94
CA ALA A 156 4.13 -5.46 -14.02
C ALA A 156 4.54 -6.20 -15.30
N GLN A 157 4.48 -7.52 -15.27
CA GLN A 157 4.63 -8.34 -16.48
C GLN A 157 3.34 -8.32 -17.31
N GLU A 158 2.19 -8.26 -16.66
CA GLU A 158 0.87 -8.24 -17.27
C GLU A 158 -0.08 -7.38 -16.43
N ILE A 159 -0.98 -6.66 -17.10
CA ILE A 159 -2.07 -5.91 -16.48
C ILE A 159 -3.36 -6.28 -17.22
N LYS A 160 -4.29 -6.91 -16.51
CA LYS A 160 -5.63 -7.18 -17.00
C LYS A 160 -6.60 -6.14 -16.44
N VAL A 161 -7.22 -5.36 -17.32
CA VAL A 161 -8.22 -4.37 -16.92
C VAL A 161 -9.60 -4.98 -17.10
N GLU A 162 -10.34 -5.16 -16.00
CA GLU A 162 -11.70 -5.69 -16.01
C GLU A 162 -12.70 -4.53 -15.87
N GLY A 163 -13.84 -4.61 -16.56
CA GLY A 163 -14.90 -3.61 -16.43
C GLY A 163 -14.73 -2.33 -17.25
N ALA A 164 -13.74 -2.25 -18.15
CA ALA A 164 -13.73 -1.26 -19.23
C ALA A 164 -14.87 -1.61 -20.22
N GLY A 165 -16.08 -1.21 -19.87
CA GLY A 165 -17.30 -1.58 -20.58
C GLY A 165 -17.40 -0.96 -21.97
N ASN A 166 -17.94 -1.75 -22.89
CA ASN A 166 -18.26 -1.44 -24.29
C ASN A 166 -17.05 -1.39 -25.25
N TRP A 167 -16.54 -2.58 -25.59
CA TRP A 167 -15.62 -2.75 -26.71
C TRP A 167 -16.25 -2.25 -28.02
N PRO A 168 -15.47 -1.60 -28.90
CA PRO A 168 -16.01 -0.84 -30.02
C PRO A 168 -16.50 -1.68 -31.21
N ASP A 169 -16.69 -2.99 -31.06
CA ASP A 169 -17.14 -3.91 -32.13
C ASP A 169 -18.38 -3.41 -32.92
N TYR A 170 -19.23 -2.59 -32.28
CA TYR A 170 -20.37 -1.92 -32.91
C TYR A 170 -19.98 -1.02 -34.11
N VAL A 171 -18.71 -0.60 -34.22
CA VAL A 171 -18.17 0.18 -35.34
C VAL A 171 -18.33 -0.59 -36.65
N PHE A 172 -18.34 -1.93 -36.61
CA PHE A 172 -18.53 -2.77 -37.79
C PHE A 172 -20.00 -3.10 -38.09
N GLU A 173 -20.95 -2.61 -37.29
CA GLU A 173 -22.37 -2.81 -37.59
C GLU A 173 -22.80 -2.04 -38.85
N PRO A 174 -23.73 -2.59 -39.66
CA PRO A 174 -24.21 -1.90 -40.87
C PRO A 174 -24.88 -0.55 -40.61
N SER A 175 -25.37 -0.34 -39.38
CA SER A 175 -25.98 0.90 -38.90
C SER A 175 -24.93 1.98 -38.58
N TYR A 176 -23.67 1.59 -38.35
CA TYR A 176 -22.61 2.50 -37.97
C TYR A 176 -22.18 3.37 -39.15
N ARG A 177 -22.09 4.67 -38.89
CA ARG A 177 -21.63 5.66 -39.87
C ARG A 177 -20.36 6.29 -39.34
N PRO A 178 -19.17 5.91 -39.84
CA PRO A 178 -17.93 6.55 -39.43
C PRO A 178 -17.98 8.03 -39.79
N THR A 179 -17.38 8.87 -38.94
CA THR A 179 -17.33 10.32 -39.15
C THR A 179 -16.60 10.62 -40.47
N ALA A 180 -17.09 11.57 -41.27
CA ALA A 180 -16.44 11.90 -42.52
C ALA A 180 -15.03 12.46 -42.28
N LEU A 181 -14.07 12.08 -43.14
CA LEU A 181 -12.68 12.54 -43.02
C LEU A 181 -12.54 14.07 -43.10
N SER A 182 -13.43 14.74 -43.83
CA SER A 182 -13.50 16.21 -43.89
C SER A 182 -13.85 16.84 -42.54
N ASP A 183 -14.75 16.20 -41.78
CA ASP A 183 -15.18 16.70 -40.47
C ASP A 183 -14.08 16.45 -39.45
N ILE A 184 -13.42 15.29 -39.54
CA ILE A 184 -12.23 14.97 -38.74
C ILE A 184 -11.10 15.97 -39.02
N GLU A 185 -10.83 16.30 -40.29
CA GLU A 185 -9.82 17.29 -40.68
C GLU A 185 -10.11 18.67 -40.09
N SER A 186 -11.37 19.13 -40.20
CA SER A 186 -11.80 20.40 -39.61
C SER A 186 -11.62 20.42 -38.10
N TYR A 187 -11.97 19.33 -37.43
CA TYR A 187 -11.79 19.17 -36.00
C TYR A 187 -10.31 19.20 -35.60
N ILE A 188 -9.44 18.44 -36.27
CA ILE A 188 -8.00 18.40 -35.99
C ILE A 188 -7.36 19.77 -36.23
N THR A 189 -7.75 20.46 -37.30
CA THR A 189 -7.22 21.79 -37.64
C THR A 189 -7.47 22.79 -36.51
N THR A 190 -8.65 22.72 -35.91
CA THR A 190 -9.11 23.60 -34.83
C THR A 190 -8.60 23.18 -33.45
N ASN A 191 -8.74 21.90 -33.09
CA ASN A 191 -8.54 21.40 -31.72
C ASN A 191 -7.16 20.77 -31.48
N LYS A 192 -6.41 20.44 -32.56
CA LYS A 192 -5.07 19.82 -32.49
C LYS A 192 -5.01 18.43 -31.81
N HIS A 193 -6.14 17.74 -31.69
CA HIS A 193 -6.22 16.34 -31.30
C HIS A 193 -7.39 15.64 -32.02
N LEU A 194 -7.47 14.32 -31.90
CA LEU A 194 -8.58 13.54 -32.47
C LEU A 194 -9.87 13.74 -31.66
N PRO A 195 -11.05 13.67 -32.30
CA PRO A 195 -12.32 13.58 -31.58
C PRO A 195 -12.32 12.43 -30.57
N ASP A 196 -13.06 12.59 -29.47
CA ASP A 196 -13.18 11.64 -28.35
C ASP A 196 -11.89 11.41 -27.53
N ILE A 197 -10.70 11.74 -28.06
CA ILE A 197 -9.42 11.57 -27.35
C ILE A 197 -9.11 12.83 -26.55
N PRO A 198 -8.80 12.73 -25.25
CA PRO A 198 -8.46 13.89 -24.43
C PRO A 198 -7.21 14.59 -24.95
N SER A 199 -7.20 15.91 -24.86
CA SER A 199 -6.07 16.76 -25.22
C SER A 199 -4.88 16.55 -24.27
N ALA A 200 -3.68 16.90 -24.74
CA ALA A 200 -2.47 16.83 -23.89
C ALA A 200 -2.63 17.61 -22.58
N LYS A 201 -3.30 18.78 -22.61
CA LYS A 201 -3.57 19.59 -21.42
C LYS A 201 -4.49 18.89 -20.42
N GLU A 202 -5.50 18.17 -20.90
CA GLU A 202 -6.42 17.41 -20.04
C GLU A 202 -5.71 16.21 -19.40
N VAL A 203 -4.88 15.52 -20.17
CA VAL A 203 -4.07 14.38 -19.67
C VAL A 203 -3.05 14.84 -18.64
N GLU A 204 -2.40 15.99 -18.85
CA GLU A 204 -1.46 16.57 -17.87
C GLU A 204 -2.15 16.99 -16.57
N ALA A 205 -3.38 17.51 -16.65
CA ALA A 205 -4.11 18.00 -15.48
C ALA A 205 -4.77 16.88 -14.67
N SER A 206 -5.37 15.89 -15.33
CA SER A 206 -6.27 14.91 -14.70
C SER A 206 -5.79 13.46 -14.82
N GLY A 207 -4.72 13.21 -15.58
CA GLY A 207 -4.30 11.87 -15.96
C GLY A 207 -5.27 11.22 -16.96
N VAL A 208 -5.15 9.91 -17.12
CA VAL A 208 -6.01 9.13 -18.03
C VAL A 208 -6.30 7.76 -17.44
N ASN A 209 -7.53 7.29 -17.58
CA ASN A 209 -7.87 5.90 -17.32
C ASN A 209 -7.33 5.01 -18.45
N LEU A 210 -6.37 4.14 -18.12
CA LEU A 210 -5.72 3.26 -19.09
C LEU A 210 -6.71 2.36 -19.84
N GLY A 211 -7.75 1.86 -19.15
CA GLY A 211 -8.76 1.01 -19.76
C GLY A 211 -9.59 1.76 -20.80
N GLU A 212 -10.13 2.92 -20.40
CA GLU A 212 -10.95 3.77 -21.28
C GLU A 212 -10.15 4.28 -22.48
N MET A 213 -8.89 4.70 -22.27
CA MET A 213 -8.02 5.14 -23.36
C MET A 213 -7.78 4.02 -24.38
N ASN A 214 -7.53 2.80 -23.93
CA ASN A 214 -7.36 1.66 -24.84
C ASN A 214 -8.63 1.36 -25.64
N VAL A 215 -9.81 1.46 -25.02
CA VAL A 215 -11.10 1.31 -25.71
C VAL A 215 -11.29 2.40 -26.76
N MET A 216 -11.01 3.67 -26.43
CA MET A 216 -11.11 4.79 -27.37
C MET A 216 -10.12 4.66 -28.53
N LEU A 217 -8.87 4.24 -28.26
CA LEU A 217 -7.87 4.01 -29.28
C LEU A 217 -8.28 2.89 -30.23
N LEU A 218 -8.82 1.79 -29.70
CA LEU A 218 -9.33 0.69 -30.52
C LEU A 218 -10.46 1.16 -31.44
N LYS A 219 -11.42 1.95 -30.93
CA LYS A 219 -12.48 2.55 -31.75
C LYS A 219 -11.90 3.33 -32.93
N LYS A 220 -10.86 4.14 -32.70
CA LYS A 220 -10.21 4.92 -33.76
C LYS A 220 -9.46 4.05 -34.77
N ILE A 221 -8.85 2.95 -34.33
CA ILE A 221 -8.22 1.98 -35.24
C ILE A 221 -9.27 1.30 -36.13
N GLU A 222 -10.42 0.95 -35.58
CA GLU A 222 -11.52 0.33 -36.34
C GLU A 222 -12.15 1.32 -37.34
N GLU A 223 -12.41 2.57 -36.92
CA GLU A 223 -12.87 3.65 -37.81
C GLU A 223 -11.88 3.91 -38.95
N LEU A 224 -10.58 3.97 -38.64
CA LEU A 224 -9.53 4.12 -39.63
C LEU A 224 -9.52 2.94 -40.62
N THR A 225 -9.72 1.72 -40.13
CA THR A 225 -9.80 0.52 -40.96
C THR A 225 -10.98 0.60 -41.94
N LEU A 226 -12.15 1.07 -41.50
CA LEU A 226 -13.30 1.31 -42.39
C LEU A 226 -13.00 2.34 -43.47
N HIS A 227 -12.34 3.45 -43.12
CA HIS A 227 -11.93 4.45 -44.10
C HIS A 227 -10.93 3.89 -45.12
N LEU A 228 -9.99 3.07 -44.68
CA LEU A 228 -9.02 2.41 -45.58
C LEU A 228 -9.71 1.44 -46.55
N ILE A 229 -10.65 0.62 -46.06
CA ILE A 229 -11.44 -0.28 -46.92
C ILE A 229 -12.25 0.53 -47.94
N GLN A 230 -12.86 1.65 -47.53
CA GLN A 230 -13.57 2.53 -48.44
C GLN A 230 -12.62 3.12 -49.49
N LYS A 231 -11.44 3.59 -49.08
CA LYS A 231 -10.44 4.16 -49.98
C LYS A 231 -9.90 3.14 -50.98
N GLU A 232 -9.68 1.90 -50.57
CA GLU A 232 -9.27 0.82 -51.46
C GLU A 232 -10.34 0.53 -52.52
N LYS A 233 -11.63 0.53 -52.14
CA LYS A 233 -12.74 0.38 -53.09
C LYS A 233 -12.81 1.54 -54.08
N GLU A 234 -12.61 2.77 -53.62
CA GLU A 234 -12.56 3.97 -54.48
C GLU A 234 -11.39 3.87 -55.47
N LEU A 235 -10.20 3.52 -54.99
CA LEU A 235 -9.00 3.37 -55.83
C LEU A 235 -9.15 2.29 -56.89
N ASN A 236 -9.74 1.15 -56.54
CA ASN A 236 -9.97 0.06 -57.50
C ASN A 236 -10.99 0.46 -58.57
N LYS A 237 -12.04 1.20 -58.20
CA LYS A 237 -12.97 1.77 -59.18
C LYS A 237 -12.27 2.75 -60.12
N GLU A 238 -11.41 3.61 -59.57
CA GLU A 238 -10.65 4.58 -60.36
C GLU A 238 -9.68 3.90 -61.35
N LYS A 239 -9.01 2.82 -60.93
CA LYS A 239 -8.17 1.99 -61.82
C LYS A 239 -8.94 1.42 -62.99
N VAL A 240 -10.10 0.80 -62.73
CA VAL A 240 -10.97 0.25 -63.79
C VAL A 240 -11.43 1.34 -64.75
N ILE A 241 -11.76 2.53 -64.23
CA ILE A 241 -12.14 3.67 -65.07
C ILE A 241 -10.96 4.13 -65.94
N ASN A 242 -9.75 4.21 -65.37
CA ASN A 242 -8.56 4.60 -66.10
C ASN A 242 -8.18 3.59 -67.20
N GLU A 243 -8.30 2.29 -66.92
CA GLU A 243 -8.12 1.23 -67.93
C GLU A 243 -9.11 1.39 -69.09
N LEU A 244 -10.40 1.57 -68.78
CA LEU A 244 -11.45 1.77 -69.80
C LEU A 244 -11.23 3.06 -70.61
N GLN A 245 -10.78 4.13 -69.96
CA GLN A 245 -10.43 5.39 -70.63
C GLN A 245 -9.24 5.19 -71.58
N SER A 246 -8.24 4.40 -71.17
CA SER A 246 -7.06 4.12 -71.98
C SER A 246 -7.43 3.31 -73.23
N GLU A 247 -8.25 2.26 -73.08
CA GLU A 247 -8.78 1.48 -74.21
C GLU A 247 -9.60 2.36 -75.19
N ARG A 248 -10.40 3.28 -74.65
CA ARG A 248 -11.19 4.21 -75.48
C ARG A 248 -10.29 5.17 -76.26
N LEU A 249 -9.23 5.68 -75.63
CA LEU A 249 -8.25 6.55 -76.29
C LEU A 249 -7.52 5.81 -77.42
N ASP A 250 -7.11 4.56 -77.20
CA ASP A 250 -6.48 3.73 -78.23
C ASP A 250 -7.42 3.49 -79.42
N SER A 251 -8.69 3.19 -79.16
CA SER A 251 -9.71 3.03 -80.21
C SER A 251 -9.92 4.30 -81.01
N MET A 252 -9.99 5.46 -80.34
CA MET A 252 -10.12 6.76 -81.00
C MET A 252 -8.89 7.09 -81.84
N GLN A 253 -7.68 6.79 -81.35
CA GLN A 253 -6.44 7.00 -82.11
C GLN A 253 -6.41 6.13 -83.38
N GLN A 254 -6.79 4.85 -83.28
CA GLN A 254 -6.89 3.97 -84.45
C GLN A 254 -7.89 4.48 -85.50
N GLN A 255 -9.00 5.08 -85.07
CA GLN A 255 -9.97 5.69 -85.97
C GLN A 255 -9.38 6.93 -86.67
N ILE A 256 -8.66 7.78 -85.93
CA ILE A 256 -7.97 8.94 -86.47
C ILE A 256 -6.93 8.50 -87.51
N ASP A 257 -6.12 7.48 -87.22
CA ASP A 257 -5.10 6.98 -88.12
C ASP A 257 -5.69 6.45 -89.44
N LYS A 258 -6.82 5.72 -89.36
CA LYS A 258 -7.57 5.26 -90.55
C LYS A 258 -8.11 6.41 -91.40
N ILE A 259 -8.56 7.49 -90.77
CA ILE A 259 -9.09 8.67 -91.48
C ILE A 259 -7.95 9.52 -92.07
N ALA A 260 -6.81 9.59 -91.38
CA ALA A 260 -5.65 10.36 -91.79
C ALA A 260 -4.89 9.77 -93.00
N GLY A 261 -5.31 8.61 -93.52
CA GLY A 261 -4.76 8.01 -94.74
C GLY A 261 -3.30 7.56 -94.61
N LYS A 262 -2.90 7.14 -93.40
CA LYS A 262 -1.69 6.33 -93.19
C LYS A 262 -2.02 4.85 -93.22
#